data_AF-A0A431KPZ2-F1
#
_entry.id   AF-A0A431KPZ2-F1
#
_cell.length_a   1.000
_cell.length_b   1.000
_cell.length_c   1.000
_cell.angle_alpha   90.00
_cell.angle_beta   90.00
_cell.angle_gamma   90.00
#
_symmetry.space_group_name_H-M   'P 1'
#
loop_
_entity.id
_entity.type
_entity.pdbx_description
1 polymer ?
#
loop_
_entity_poly.entity_id
_entity_poly.type
_entity_poly.pdbx_seq_one_letter_code
_entity_poly.pdbx_strand_id
1 'polypeptide(L)'
;MKIGNPLDKAVGGVGPRTEGATTSGKTSSSSGSVGESAKVTLSNVASGLMSAADGTFDADKVSSVKDAIDNGTYQVNPEVIADKLISNAKELLQGKQG
;
A
#
# COMPACT_ATOMS: atom_id res chain seq x y z
N MET A 1 3.28 29.76 53.06
CA MET A 1 3.14 30.08 51.62
C MET A 1 2.67 28.81 50.92
N LYS A 2 1.49 28.86 50.28
CA LYS A 2 0.88 27.74 49.53
C LYS A 2 1.36 27.82 48.08
N ILE A 3 2.08 26.80 47.60
CA ILE A 3 2.48 26.70 46.19
C ILE A 3 1.63 25.58 45.59
N GLY A 4 0.60 25.96 44.84
CA GLY A 4 -0.36 25.06 44.20
C GLY A 4 0.18 24.51 42.88
N ASN A 5 -0.20 23.27 42.60
CA ASN A 5 0.19 22.52 41.40
C ASN A 5 -0.51 23.09 40.15
N PRO A 6 0.17 23.22 39.00
CA PRO A 6 -0.38 23.87 37.80
C PRO A 6 -1.45 23.07 37.04
N LEU A 7 -1.98 21.99 37.63
CA LEU A 7 -2.95 21.10 37.00
C LEU A 7 -4.41 21.56 37.18
N ASP A 8 -4.68 22.56 38.02
CA ASP A 8 -6.04 23.05 38.31
C ASP A 8 -6.58 24.09 37.30
N LYS A 9 -5.78 24.59 36.34
CA LYS A 9 -6.20 25.71 35.47
C LYS A 9 -6.28 25.40 33.98
N ALA A 10 -6.65 24.18 33.59
CA ALA A 10 -7.06 23.93 32.21
C ALA A 10 -7.98 22.70 32.06
N VAL A 11 -8.99 22.56 32.92
CA VAL A 11 -10.23 21.88 32.54
C VAL A 11 -11.33 22.93 32.46
N GLY A 12 -11.84 23.18 31.26
CA GLY A 12 -12.94 24.12 31.06
C GLY A 12 -12.83 24.89 29.74
N GLY A 13 -13.53 24.41 28.70
CA GLY A 13 -13.77 25.19 27.51
C GLY A 13 -14.00 24.36 26.25
N VAL A 14 -15.14 23.68 26.17
CA VAL A 14 -15.68 23.20 24.89
C VAL A 14 -16.13 24.42 24.05
N GLY A 15 -15.58 24.56 22.85
CA GLY A 15 -15.92 25.58 21.85
C GLY A 15 -15.60 25.08 20.43
N PRO A 16 -16.31 25.50 19.38
CA PRO A 16 -16.63 24.64 18.24
C PRO A 16 -15.46 24.44 17.26
N ARG A 17 -15.43 23.22 16.69
CA ARG A 17 -14.53 22.73 15.64
C ARG A 17 -14.64 23.56 14.36
N THR A 18 -13.52 24.12 13.90
CA THR A 18 -13.32 24.57 12.51
C THR A 18 -12.21 23.72 11.90
N GLU A 19 -12.58 22.76 11.07
CA GLU A 19 -11.64 21.94 10.31
C GLU A 19 -11.38 22.64 8.97
N GLY A 20 -10.13 23.06 8.74
CA GLY A 20 -9.79 23.80 7.52
C GLY A 20 -8.30 24.13 7.39
N ALA A 21 -7.63 23.34 6.55
CA ALA A 21 -6.45 23.66 5.72
C ALA A 21 -5.01 23.49 6.28
N THR A 22 -4.42 22.39 5.81
CA THR A 22 -3.09 22.29 5.15
C THR A 22 -1.83 22.72 5.89
N THR A 23 -0.89 21.77 6.08
CA THR A 23 0.46 21.86 5.50
C THR A 23 1.20 20.51 5.55
N SER A 24 1.49 19.99 4.35
CA SER A 24 2.74 19.34 3.97
C SER A 24 3.27 18.24 4.91
N GLY A 25 2.69 17.05 4.81
CA GLY A 25 3.41 15.81 5.09
C GLY A 25 4.44 15.55 4.00
N LYS A 26 5.56 16.28 4.03
CA LYS A 26 6.75 15.97 3.23
C LYS A 26 7.30 14.65 3.75
N THR A 27 6.85 13.52 3.19
CA THR A 27 7.61 12.28 3.26
C THR A 27 8.86 12.52 2.43
N SER A 28 9.88 13.09 3.06
CA SER A 28 11.24 13.01 2.58
C SER A 28 11.57 11.53 2.55
N SER A 29 11.46 10.89 1.39
CA SER A 29 12.13 9.64 1.13
C SER A 29 13.62 9.93 1.30
N SER A 30 14.12 9.69 2.51
CA SER A 30 15.55 9.67 2.76
C SER A 30 16.12 8.60 1.86
N SER A 31 16.70 9.01 0.74
CA SER A 31 17.67 8.24 0.00
C SER A 31 18.94 8.15 0.86
N GLY A 32 18.81 7.52 2.03
CA GLY A 32 19.94 7.14 2.86
C GLY A 32 20.64 5.99 2.19
N SER A 33 21.94 6.13 1.95
CA SER A 33 22.79 5.04 1.49
C SER A 33 22.59 3.84 2.42
N VAL A 34 22.15 2.72 1.84
CA VAL A 34 21.97 1.45 2.55
C VAL A 34 23.35 1.02 3.05
N GLY A 35 23.57 0.99 4.36
CA GLY A 35 24.84 0.52 4.92
C GLY A 35 25.07 -0.95 4.56
N GLU A 36 26.33 -1.38 4.49
CA GLU A 36 26.72 -2.77 4.12
C GLU A 36 25.91 -3.82 4.92
N SER A 37 25.64 -3.54 6.20
CA SER A 37 24.86 -4.38 7.11
C SER A 37 23.37 -4.54 6.75
N ALA A 38 22.85 -3.71 5.86
CA ALA A 38 21.48 -3.76 5.34
C ALA A 38 21.40 -4.28 3.90
N LYS A 39 22.53 -4.76 3.34
CA LYS A 39 22.60 -5.39 2.02
C LYS A 39 22.25 -6.88 2.14
N VAL A 40 21.13 -7.27 1.57
CA VAL A 40 20.72 -8.68 1.46
C VAL A 40 21.05 -9.21 0.07
N THR A 41 21.71 -10.37 0.01
CA THR A 41 22.03 -11.06 -1.25
C THR A 41 20.82 -11.90 -1.68
N LEU A 42 20.16 -11.48 -2.76
CA LEU A 42 19.13 -12.29 -3.39
C LEU A 42 19.78 -13.45 -4.15
N SER A 43 19.18 -14.64 -4.06
CA SER A 43 19.63 -15.79 -4.86
C SER A 43 19.50 -15.49 -6.36
N ASN A 44 20.42 -16.01 -7.18
CA ASN A 44 20.39 -15.85 -8.64
C ASN A 44 19.04 -16.26 -9.25
N VAL A 45 18.34 -17.23 -8.65
CA VAL A 45 17.00 -17.66 -9.08
C VAL A 45 15.96 -16.57 -8.86
N ALA A 46 15.99 -15.90 -7.71
CA ALA A 46 15.07 -14.81 -7.38
C ALA A 46 15.34 -13.56 -8.25
N SER A 47 16.60 -13.25 -8.53
CA SER A 47 16.96 -12.19 -9.47
C SER A 47 16.50 -12.49 -10.91
N GLY A 48 16.60 -13.75 -11.35
CA GLY A 48 16.10 -14.18 -12.66
C GLY A 48 14.58 -14.10 -12.76
N LEU A 49 13.86 -14.50 -11.71
CA LEU A 49 12.40 -14.42 -11.66
C LEU A 49 11.90 -12.96 -11.68
N MET A 50 12.60 -12.06 -10.96
CA MET A 50 12.26 -10.64 -10.95
C MET A 50 12.53 -9.96 -12.30
N SER A 51 13.51 -10.47 -13.06
CA SER A 51 13.75 -10.03 -14.44
C SER A 51 12.74 -10.59 -15.44
N ALA A 52 12.06 -11.70 -15.11
CA ALA A 52 10.99 -12.31 -15.92
C ALA A 52 9.59 -11.77 -15.57
N ALA A 53 9.46 -11.04 -14.45
CA ALA A 53 8.30 -10.21 -14.16
C ALA A 53 8.36 -8.98 -15.07
N ASP A 54 8.10 -9.17 -16.36
CA ASP A 54 7.95 -8.07 -17.30
C ASP A 54 6.81 -7.16 -16.80
N GLY A 55 7.19 -5.96 -16.35
CA GLY A 55 6.25 -4.91 -15.94
C GLY A 55 5.45 -4.33 -17.11
N THR A 56 5.46 -4.99 -18.27
CA THR A 56 4.67 -4.63 -19.43
C THR A 56 3.21 -5.00 -19.18
N PHE A 57 2.36 -4.00 -19.12
CA PHE A 57 0.91 -4.16 -19.12
C PHE A 57 0.34 -3.55 -20.40
N ASP A 58 -0.83 -4.06 -20.79
CA ASP A 58 -1.56 -3.58 -21.96
C ASP A 58 -2.38 -2.34 -21.58
N ALA A 59 -1.89 -1.16 -21.96
CA ALA A 59 -2.52 0.12 -21.64
C ALA A 59 -3.92 0.27 -22.28
N ASP A 60 -4.10 -0.28 -23.48
CA ASP A 60 -5.37 -0.21 -24.22
C ASP A 60 -6.43 -1.06 -23.51
N LYS A 61 -6.07 -2.27 -23.07
CA LYS A 61 -6.95 -3.10 -22.23
C LYS A 61 -7.33 -2.39 -20.93
N VAL A 62 -6.38 -1.75 -20.24
CA VAL A 62 -6.66 -1.04 -19.00
C VAL A 62 -7.63 0.12 -19.23
N SER A 63 -7.46 0.87 -20.32
CA SER A 63 -8.39 1.95 -20.69
C SER A 63 -9.80 1.41 -20.92
N SER A 64 -9.93 0.36 -21.75
CA SER A 64 -11.23 -0.24 -22.05
C SER A 64 -11.95 -0.77 -20.81
N VAL A 65 -11.22 -1.38 -19.87
CA VAL A 65 -11.79 -1.85 -18.61
C VAL A 65 -12.24 -0.68 -17.74
N LYS A 66 -11.47 0.41 -17.66
CA LYS A 66 -11.90 1.63 -16.95
C LYS A 66 -13.19 2.19 -17.52
N ASP A 67 -13.26 2.36 -18.83
CA ASP A 67 -14.45 2.87 -19.50
C ASP A 67 -15.66 1.98 -19.23
N ALA A 68 -15.51 0.65 -19.27
CA ALA A 68 -16.60 -0.27 -18.96
C ALA A 68 -17.11 -0.14 -17.51
N ILE A 69 -16.20 0.10 -16.55
CA ILE A 69 -16.54 0.33 -15.14
C ILE A 69 -17.28 1.66 -14.98
N ASP A 70 -16.78 2.74 -15.57
CA ASP A 70 -17.37 4.08 -15.47
C ASP A 70 -18.78 4.11 -16.10
N ASN A 71 -18.97 3.39 -17.21
CA ASN A 71 -20.27 3.24 -17.87
C ASN A 71 -21.19 2.22 -17.19
N GLY A 72 -20.73 1.53 -16.14
CA GLY A 72 -21.52 0.52 -15.42
C GLY A 72 -21.83 -0.75 -16.22
N THR A 73 -21.09 -1.00 -17.30
CA THR A 73 -21.28 -2.16 -18.20
C THR A 73 -20.30 -3.30 -17.91
N TYR A 74 -19.36 -3.09 -16.99
CA TYR A 74 -18.43 -4.13 -16.57
C TYR A 74 -19.16 -5.22 -15.78
N GLN A 75 -19.20 -6.43 -16.35
CA GLN A 75 -19.85 -7.58 -15.73
C GLN A 75 -18.84 -8.40 -14.91
N VAL A 76 -19.09 -8.51 -13.61
CA VAL A 76 -18.28 -9.33 -12.71
C VAL A 76 -18.57 -10.81 -12.95
N ASN A 77 -17.53 -11.60 -13.19
CA ASN A 77 -17.62 -13.05 -13.28
C ASN A 77 -17.07 -13.70 -11.98
N PRO A 78 -17.94 -14.22 -11.09
CA PRO A 78 -17.52 -14.77 -9.81
C PRO A 78 -16.69 -16.06 -9.93
N GLU A 79 -17.00 -16.91 -10.92
CA GLU A 79 -16.29 -18.17 -11.14
C GLU A 79 -14.81 -17.91 -11.48
N VAL A 80 -14.55 -16.95 -12.38
CA VAL A 80 -13.19 -16.56 -12.76
C VAL A 80 -12.41 -15.99 -11.57
N ILE A 81 -13.08 -15.26 -10.68
CA ILE A 81 -12.45 -14.73 -9.46
C ILE A 81 -12.07 -15.88 -8.55
N ALA A 82 -12.98 -16.83 -8.29
CA ALA A 82 -12.72 -17.99 -7.45
C ALA A 82 -11.55 -18.82 -7.98
N ASP A 83 -11.53 -19.11 -9.29
CA ASP A 83 -10.46 -19.88 -9.92
C ASP A 83 -9.09 -19.19 -9.80
N LYS A 84 -9.04 -17.87 -10.01
CA LYS A 84 -7.81 -17.08 -9.86
C LYS A 84 -7.33 -17.02 -8.41
N LEU A 85 -8.24 -16.89 -7.45
CA LEU A 85 -7.91 -16.89 -6.02
C LEU A 85 -7.34 -18.25 -5.58
N ILE A 86 -7.98 -19.35 -5.98
CA ILE A 86 -7.50 -20.71 -5.69
C ILE A 86 -6.15 -20.95 -6.36
N SER A 87 -5.98 -20.53 -7.61
CA SER A 87 -4.71 -20.68 -8.33
C SER A 87 -3.57 -19.91 -7.65
N ASN A 88 -3.83 -18.68 -7.22
CA ASN A 88 -2.83 -17.89 -6.49
C ASN A 88 -2.49 -18.52 -5.12
N ALA A 89 -3.49 -18.98 -4.38
CA ALA A 89 -3.27 -19.67 -3.10
C ALA A 89 -2.45 -20.96 -3.26
N LYS A 90 -2.71 -21.71 -4.34
CA LYS A 90 -1.92 -22.89 -4.71
C LYS A 90 -0.47 -22.51 -4.98
N GLU A 91 -0.22 -21.53 -5.85
CA GLU A 91 1.13 -21.08 -6.18
C GLU A 91 1.94 -20.69 -4.93
N LEU A 92 1.34 -19.92 -4.02
CA LEU A 92 1.96 -19.55 -2.75
C LEU A 92 2.29 -20.77 -1.87
N LEU A 93 1.42 -21.77 -1.84
CA LEU A 93 1.61 -22.97 -1.02
C LEU A 93 2.65 -23.93 -1.63
N GLN A 94 2.68 -24.06 -2.96
CA GLN A 94 3.69 -24.84 -3.69
C GLN A 94 5.06 -24.18 -3.63
N GLY A 95 5.14 -22.85 -3.74
CA GLY A 95 6.39 -22.09 -3.59
C GLY A 95 7.01 -22.17 -2.19
N LYS A 96 6.25 -22.57 -1.17
CA LYS A 96 6.73 -22.78 0.22
C LYS A 96 7.31 -24.18 0.47
N GLN A 97 7.15 -25.13 -0.46
CA GLN A 97 7.68 -26.50 -0.34
C GLN A 97 9.02 -26.71 -1.05
N GLY A 98 9.63 -25.65 -1.59
CA GLY A 98 10.98 -25.65 -2.16
C GLY A 98 12.02 -25.13 -1.19
#